data_AF-A0A3L6JAP4-F1
#
_entry.id   AF-A0A3L6JAP4-F1
#
_cell.length_a   1.000
_cell.length_b   1.000
_cell.length_c   1.000
_cell.angle_alpha   90.00
_cell.angle_beta   90.00
_cell.angle_gamma   90.00
#
_symmetry.space_group_name_H-M   'P 1'
#
loop_
_entity.id
_entity.type
_entity.pdbx_description
1 polymer ?
#
loop_
_entity_poly.entity_id
_entity_poly.type
_entity_poly.pdbx_seq_one_letter_code
_entity_poly.pdbx_strand_id
1 'polypeptide(L)'
;MFRTIISLLICLLVAVVIGAFQILGLTVAQIQALLGSGSITSGLLAWGALLFAQLIFPYSAALSGVYGPLVALGVAGFVAGLISKSGVRMFFVSIISIVLFFLGFALLSMGLTISDYSAMWGIIQSIAIDLGASFALIFIPGVIGASLTAEEY
;
A
#
# COMPACT_ATOMS: atom_id res chain seq x y z
N MET A 1 -19.63 8.12 4.37
CA MET A 1 -19.07 7.06 3.50
C MET A 1 -18.24 7.61 2.33
N PHE A 2 -18.73 8.61 1.58
CA PHE A 2 -17.99 9.22 0.46
C PHE A 2 -16.54 9.64 0.79
N ARG A 3 -16.33 10.39 1.88
CA ARG A 3 -14.98 10.80 2.32
C ARG A 3 -14.06 9.62 2.62
N THR A 4 -14.58 8.52 3.17
CA THR A 4 -13.81 7.30 3.45
C THR A 4 -13.33 6.66 2.16
N ILE A 5 -14.21 6.56 1.16
CA ILE A 5 -13.86 6.00 -0.16
C ILE A 5 -12.80 6.86 -0.84
N ILE A 6 -12.96 8.18 -0.87
CA ILE A 6 -11.94 9.08 -1.44
C ILE A 6 -10.62 8.93 -0.70
N SER A 7 -10.63 8.93 0.63
CA SER A 7 -9.41 8.78 1.43
C SER A 7 -8.71 7.45 1.15
N LEU A 8 -9.47 6.37 0.98
CA LEU A 8 -8.94 5.07 0.56
C LEU A 8 -8.31 5.14 -0.82
N LEU A 9 -9.01 5.67 -1.82
CA LEU A 9 -8.49 5.80 -3.18
C LEU A 9 -7.22 6.63 -3.22
N ILE A 10 -7.17 7.73 -2.47
CA ILE A 10 -5.99 8.59 -2.35
C ILE A 10 -4.85 7.87 -1.65
N CYS A 11 -5.12 7.13 -0.56
CA CYS A 11 -4.11 6.31 0.11
C CYS A 11 -3.47 5.32 -0.86
N LEU A 12 -4.29 4.56 -1.59
CA LEU A 12 -3.82 3.58 -2.57
C LEU A 12 -3.04 4.25 -3.70
N LEU A 13 -3.56 5.34 -4.27
CA LEU A 13 -2.92 6.07 -5.36
C LEU A 13 -1.55 6.59 -4.93
N VAL A 14 -1.46 7.27 -3.78
CA VAL A 14 -0.20 7.85 -3.29
C VAL A 14 0.82 6.76 -2.99
N ALA A 15 0.42 5.67 -2.34
CA ALA A 15 1.31 4.53 -2.07
C ALA A 15 1.84 3.91 -3.37
N VAL A 16 0.98 3.73 -4.38
CA VAL A 16 1.37 3.17 -5.68
C VAL A 16 2.27 4.11 -6.46
N VAL A 17 1.97 5.41 -6.50
CA VAL A 17 2.79 6.40 -7.21
C VAL A 17 4.17 6.50 -6.58
N ILE A 18 4.26 6.66 -5.26
CA ILE A 18 5.55 6.69 -4.57
C ILE A 18 6.28 5.35 -4.79
N GLY A 19 5.58 4.24 -4.65
CA GLY A 19 6.14 2.91 -4.85
C GLY A 19 6.71 2.69 -6.24
N ALA A 20 6.00 3.11 -7.29
CA ALA A 20 6.46 2.98 -8.67
C ALA A 20 7.80 3.69 -8.90
N PHE A 21 7.97 4.90 -8.38
CA PHE A 21 9.18 5.69 -8.63
C PHE A 21 10.30 5.45 -7.62
N GLN A 22 9.98 5.28 -6.33
CA GLN A 22 10.97 5.20 -5.25
C GLN A 22 11.32 3.76 -4.85
N ILE A 23 10.38 2.81 -4.99
CA ILE A 23 10.63 1.41 -4.63
C ILE A 23 11.06 0.63 -5.87
N LEU A 24 10.31 0.73 -6.96
CA LEU A 24 10.62 0.02 -8.20
C LEU A 24 11.63 0.76 -9.10
N GLY A 25 11.88 2.05 -8.84
CA GLY A 25 12.81 2.85 -9.64
C GLY A 25 12.34 3.04 -11.10
N LEU A 26 11.03 2.99 -11.36
CA LEU A 26 10.52 3.08 -12.72
C LEU A 26 10.81 4.45 -13.32
N THR A 27 11.49 4.45 -14.46
CA THR A 27 11.73 5.64 -15.26
C THR A 27 10.58 5.85 -16.24
N VAL A 28 10.41 7.10 -16.70
CA VAL A 28 9.44 7.43 -17.76
C VAL A 28 9.69 6.59 -19.02
N ALA A 29 10.96 6.34 -19.36
CA ALA A 29 11.34 5.51 -20.50
C ALA A 29 10.85 4.06 -20.36
N GLN A 30 10.97 3.45 -19.18
CA GLN A 30 10.46 2.10 -18.92
C GLN A 30 8.93 2.04 -19.00
N ILE A 31 8.23 3.06 -18.51
CA ILE A 31 6.77 3.15 -18.62
C ILE A 31 6.36 3.26 -20.09
N GLN A 32 7.01 4.11 -20.87
CA GLN A 32 6.75 4.25 -22.31
C GLN A 32 7.05 2.97 -23.08
N ALA A 33 8.15 2.29 -22.75
CA ALA A 33 8.49 1.00 -23.34
C ALA A 33 7.41 -0.06 -23.05
N LEU A 34 6.88 -0.12 -21.82
CA LEU A 34 5.79 -1.02 -21.50
C LEU A 34 4.53 -0.71 -22.31
N LEU A 35 4.16 0.57 -22.43
CA LEU A 35 3.00 1.01 -23.23
C LEU A 35 3.13 0.62 -24.71
N GLY A 36 4.34 0.60 -25.26
CA GLY A 36 4.62 0.16 -26.63
C GLY A 36 4.78 -1.35 -26.84
N SER A 37 4.82 -2.15 -25.76
CA SER A 37 5.25 -3.55 -25.80
C SER A 37 4.20 -4.57 -26.28
N GLY A 38 2.93 -4.17 -26.41
CA GLY A 38 1.81 -5.10 -26.67
C GLY A 38 1.48 -6.07 -25.51
N SER A 39 2.27 -6.06 -24.43
CA SER A 39 2.13 -6.94 -23.26
C SER A 39 1.95 -6.14 -21.96
N ILE A 40 1.17 -5.05 -22.05
CA ILE A 40 0.95 -4.09 -20.96
C ILE A 40 0.45 -4.80 -19.70
N THR A 41 -0.54 -5.68 -19.83
CA THR A 41 -1.16 -6.36 -18.68
C THR A 41 -0.16 -7.19 -17.90
N SER A 42 0.64 -8.03 -18.56
CA SER A 42 1.62 -8.87 -17.88
C SER A 42 2.73 -8.05 -17.22
N GLY A 43 3.17 -6.96 -17.85
CA GLY A 43 4.15 -6.05 -17.23
C GLY A 43 3.60 -5.33 -16.00
N LEU A 44 2.35 -4.85 -16.05
CA LEU A 44 1.70 -4.23 -14.89
C LEU A 44 1.50 -5.22 -13.74
N LEU A 45 1.16 -6.49 -14.04
CA LEU A 45 1.04 -7.53 -13.02
C LEU A 45 2.40 -7.80 -12.34
N ALA A 46 3.49 -7.87 -13.12
CA ALA A 46 4.83 -8.09 -12.58
C ALA A 46 5.29 -6.92 -11.69
N TRP A 47 5.09 -5.67 -12.12
CA TRP A 47 5.41 -4.50 -11.31
C TRP A 47 4.52 -4.41 -10.07
N GLY A 48 3.23 -4.72 -10.20
CA GLY A 48 2.30 -4.77 -9.07
C GLY A 48 2.69 -5.81 -8.03
N ALA A 49 3.13 -7.00 -8.47
CA ALA A 49 3.64 -8.05 -7.58
C ALA A 49 4.83 -7.56 -6.76
N LEU A 50 5.86 -7.02 -7.44
CA LEU A 50 7.05 -6.50 -6.78
C LEU A 50 6.72 -5.37 -5.80
N LEU A 51 5.83 -4.45 -6.20
CA LEU A 51 5.43 -3.35 -5.36
C LEU A 51 4.71 -3.83 -4.09
N PHE A 52 3.68 -4.68 -4.23
CA PHE A 52 2.89 -5.11 -3.09
C PHE A 52 3.69 -5.99 -2.14
N ALA A 53 4.63 -6.80 -2.64
CA ALA A 53 5.60 -7.47 -1.79
C ALA A 53 6.33 -6.48 -0.88
N GLN A 54 6.85 -5.39 -1.43
CA GLN A 54 7.59 -4.40 -0.62
C GLN A 54 6.70 -3.64 0.39
N LEU A 55 5.43 -3.38 0.05
CA LEU A 55 4.50 -2.63 0.91
C LEU A 55 3.99 -3.43 2.12
N ILE A 56 4.11 -4.76 2.13
CA ILE A 56 3.74 -5.61 3.28
C ILE A 56 4.92 -5.99 4.18
N PHE A 57 6.15 -5.68 3.74
CA PHE A 57 7.40 -5.90 4.48
C PHE A 57 8.18 -4.60 4.80
N PRO A 58 7.52 -3.48 5.15
CA PRO A 58 8.22 -2.19 5.23
C PRO A 58 9.27 -2.12 6.34
N TYR A 59 9.09 -2.84 7.45
CA TYR A 59 10.07 -2.85 8.54
C TYR A 59 11.27 -3.73 8.19
N SER A 60 11.01 -4.92 7.64
CA SER A 60 12.03 -5.84 7.15
C SER A 60 12.87 -5.22 6.03
N ALA A 61 12.24 -4.47 5.11
CA ALA A 61 12.96 -3.69 4.10
C ALA A 61 13.84 -2.59 4.73
N ALA A 62 13.37 -1.92 5.78
CA ALA A 62 14.16 -0.91 6.46
C ALA A 62 15.39 -1.49 7.18
N LEU A 63 15.29 -2.72 7.72
CA LEU A 63 16.43 -3.42 8.32
C LEU A 63 17.54 -3.73 7.30
N SER A 64 17.21 -3.84 6.01
CA SER A 64 18.17 -4.00 4.92
C SER A 64 18.57 -2.66 4.27
N GLY A 65 18.20 -1.52 4.85
CA GLY A 65 18.53 -0.18 4.37
C GLY A 65 17.60 0.35 3.28
N VAL A 66 16.49 -0.33 3.00
CA VAL A 66 15.50 0.08 1.99
C VAL A 66 14.32 0.78 2.67
N TYR A 67 14.36 2.12 2.70
CA TYR A 67 13.36 2.93 3.40
C TYR A 67 12.14 3.35 2.55
N GLY A 68 12.17 3.09 1.23
CA GLY A 68 11.11 3.46 0.29
C GLY A 68 9.69 3.02 0.73
N PRO A 69 9.49 1.76 1.20
CA PRO A 69 8.19 1.30 1.68
C PRO A 69 7.66 2.07 2.89
N LEU A 70 8.52 2.43 3.85
CA LEU A 70 8.13 3.23 5.01
C LEU A 70 7.58 4.59 4.58
N VAL A 71 8.29 5.26 3.67
CA VAL A 71 7.90 6.58 3.13
C VAL A 71 6.60 6.48 2.34
N ALA A 72 6.47 5.46 1.47
CA ALA A 72 5.28 5.28 0.66
C ALA A 72 4.01 5.14 1.52
N LEU A 73 4.05 4.27 2.53
CA LEU A 73 2.92 4.04 3.43
C LEU A 73 2.65 5.24 4.35
N GLY A 74 3.71 5.84 4.90
CA GLY A 74 3.61 7.00 5.78
C GLY A 74 2.99 8.22 5.11
N VAL A 75 3.48 8.57 3.91
CA VAL A 75 2.97 9.71 3.15
C VAL A 75 1.55 9.43 2.64
N ALA A 76 1.28 8.21 2.17
CA ALA A 76 -0.07 7.82 1.76
C ALA A 76 -1.07 7.94 2.90
N GLY A 77 -0.71 7.43 4.08
CA GLY A 77 -1.51 7.56 5.30
C GLY A 77 -1.77 9.02 5.65
N PHE A 78 -0.73 9.86 5.70
CA PHE A 78 -0.84 11.27 6.03
C PHE A 78 -1.78 12.03 5.08
N VAL A 79 -1.58 11.89 3.77
CA VAL A 79 -2.41 12.58 2.75
C VAL A 79 -3.86 12.09 2.82
N ALA A 80 -4.08 10.78 2.97
CA ALA A 80 -5.42 10.23 3.17
C ALA A 80 -6.07 10.77 4.45
N GLY A 81 -5.28 10.96 5.51
CA GLY A 81 -5.66 11.59 6.77
C GLY A 81 -6.29 12.96 6.56
N LEU A 82 -5.58 13.85 5.85
CA LEU A 82 -6.03 15.22 5.54
C LEU A 82 -7.42 15.25 4.88
N ILE A 83 -7.71 14.27 4.01
CA ILE A 83 -9.00 14.15 3.30
C ILE A 83 -10.07 13.54 4.20
N SER A 84 -9.69 12.56 5.03
CA SER A 84 -10.61 11.81 5.88
C SER A 84 -11.21 12.66 6.99
N LYS A 85 -10.42 13.60 7.55
CA LYS A 85 -10.77 14.44 8.71
C LYS A 85 -11.25 13.65 9.94
N SER A 86 -10.95 12.35 10.05
CA SER A 86 -11.43 11.52 11.18
C SER A 86 -10.54 10.29 11.41
N GLY A 87 -10.08 10.11 12.64
CA GLY A 87 -9.31 8.93 13.04
C GLY A 87 -10.06 7.61 12.84
N VAL A 88 -11.37 7.58 13.11
CA VAL A 88 -12.21 6.40 12.88
C VAL A 88 -12.25 6.04 11.39
N ARG A 89 -12.32 7.04 10.49
CA ARG A 89 -12.25 6.78 9.04
C ARG A 89 -10.87 6.26 8.65
N MET A 90 -9.80 6.81 9.22
CA MET A 90 -8.45 6.32 8.98
C MET A 90 -8.22 4.90 9.48
N PHE A 91 -8.88 4.48 10.55
CA PHE A 91 -8.86 3.08 10.98
C PHE A 91 -9.36 2.15 9.86
N PHE A 92 -10.54 2.45 9.29
CA PHE A 92 -11.09 1.67 8.17
C PHE A 92 -10.23 1.77 6.90
N VAL A 93 -9.75 2.96 6.55
CA VAL A 93 -8.86 3.15 5.38
C VAL A 93 -7.60 2.31 5.53
N SER A 94 -6.99 2.29 6.71
CA SER A 94 -5.75 1.56 6.99
C SER A 94 -5.96 0.05 6.90
N ILE A 95 -7.03 -0.48 7.53
CA ILE A 95 -7.36 -1.91 7.45
C ILE A 95 -7.60 -2.34 6.01
N ILE A 96 -8.45 -1.60 5.28
CA ILE A 96 -8.80 -1.98 3.91
C ILE A 96 -7.56 -1.90 3.00
N SER A 97 -6.72 -0.88 3.16
CA SER A 97 -5.49 -0.74 2.37
C SER A 97 -4.53 -1.91 2.58
N ILE A 98 -4.34 -2.35 3.83
CA ILE A 98 -3.47 -3.49 4.14
C ILE A 98 -4.03 -4.78 3.58
N VAL A 99 -5.34 -5.01 3.72
CA VAL A 99 -5.97 -6.19 3.13
C VAL A 99 -5.75 -6.20 1.62
N LEU A 100 -5.89 -5.05 0.95
CA LEU A 100 -5.63 -4.94 -0.49
C LEU A 100 -4.16 -5.17 -0.86
N PHE A 101 -3.21 -4.64 -0.10
CA PHE A 101 -1.78 -4.88 -0.33
C PHE A 101 -1.42 -6.34 -0.08
N PHE A 102 -1.95 -6.94 0.98
CA PHE A 102 -1.76 -8.35 1.28
C PHE A 102 -2.34 -9.25 0.19
N LEU A 103 -3.58 -9.00 -0.25
CA LEU A 103 -4.19 -9.74 -1.35
C LEU A 103 -3.41 -9.53 -2.65
N GLY A 104 -2.97 -8.31 -2.93
CA GLY A 104 -2.10 -8.01 -4.06
C GLY A 104 -0.80 -8.83 -4.02
N PHE A 105 -0.15 -8.92 -2.87
CA PHE A 105 1.02 -9.77 -2.68
C PHE A 105 0.71 -11.26 -2.87
N ALA A 106 -0.32 -11.78 -2.19
CA ALA A 106 -0.67 -13.19 -2.22
C ALA A 106 -1.05 -13.66 -3.64
N LEU A 107 -1.88 -12.88 -4.33
CA LEU A 107 -2.37 -13.24 -5.65
C LEU A 107 -1.30 -13.01 -6.73
N LEU A 108 -0.58 -11.89 -6.69
CA LEU A 108 0.33 -11.51 -7.77
C LEU A 108 1.75 -12.04 -7.59
N SER A 109 2.24 -12.16 -6.35
CA SER A 109 3.62 -12.62 -6.07
C SER A 109 3.70 -14.11 -5.77
N MET A 110 2.71 -14.66 -5.06
CA MET A 110 2.70 -16.07 -4.66
C MET A 110 1.86 -16.95 -5.58
N GLY A 111 1.10 -16.37 -6.50
CA GLY A 111 0.24 -17.11 -7.43
C GLY A 111 -0.92 -17.83 -6.74
N LEU A 112 -1.29 -17.41 -5.52
CA LEU A 112 -2.43 -17.96 -4.80
C LEU A 112 -3.73 -17.48 -5.45
N THR A 113 -4.80 -18.22 -5.20
CA THR A 113 -6.17 -17.84 -5.55
C THR A 113 -6.92 -17.35 -4.31
N ILE A 114 -8.02 -16.61 -4.52
CA ILE A 114 -8.86 -16.12 -3.41
C ILE A 114 -9.46 -17.27 -2.59
N SER A 115 -9.55 -18.48 -3.16
CA SER A 115 -10.01 -19.70 -2.49
C SER A 115 -8.96 -20.35 -1.58
N ASP A 116 -7.68 -19.97 -1.65
CA ASP A 116 -6.60 -20.60 -0.89
C ASP A 116 -6.49 -20.05 0.55
N TYR A 117 -7.62 -20.08 1.28
CA TYR A 117 -7.74 -19.47 2.61
C TYR A 117 -6.75 -20.04 3.63
N SER A 118 -6.49 -21.34 3.62
CA SER A 118 -5.56 -21.99 4.56
C SER A 118 -4.12 -21.52 4.34
N ALA A 119 -3.69 -21.37 3.08
CA ALA A 119 -2.37 -20.87 2.74
C ALA A 119 -2.24 -19.39 3.14
N MET A 120 -3.21 -18.55 2.75
CA MET A 120 -3.22 -17.13 3.12
C MET A 120 -3.23 -16.92 4.63
N TRP A 121 -3.97 -17.74 5.38
CA TRP A 121 -4.02 -17.67 6.83
C TRP A 121 -2.67 -17.99 7.48
N GLY A 122 -2.00 -19.05 7.03
CA GLY A 122 -0.65 -19.38 7.52
C GLY A 122 0.36 -18.27 7.24
N ILE A 123 0.22 -17.56 6.12
CA ILE A 123 1.07 -16.44 5.74
C ILE A 123 0.82 -15.22 6.64
N ILE A 124 -0.45 -14.87 6.91
CA ILE A 124 -0.83 -13.76 7.81
C ILE A 124 -0.28 -13.97 9.22
N GLN A 125 -0.27 -15.21 9.70
CA GLN A 125 0.26 -15.56 11.02
C GLN A 125 1.79 -15.55 11.09
N SER A 126 2.46 -15.50 9.94
CA SER A 126 3.92 -15.45 9.90
C SER A 126 4.42 -14.11 10.44
N ILE A 127 5.32 -14.17 11.44
CA ILE A 127 6.03 -13.00 11.96
C ILE A 127 6.85 -12.28 10.89
N ALA A 128 7.09 -12.93 9.75
CA ALA A 128 7.85 -12.37 8.65
C ALA A 128 7.07 -11.24 7.95
N ILE A 129 5.73 -11.21 8.03
CA ILE A 129 4.95 -10.12 7.44
C ILE A 129 4.74 -9.01 8.46
N ASP A 130 5.17 -7.81 8.09
CA ASP A 130 5.09 -6.63 8.94
C ASP A 130 3.70 -5.98 8.90
N LEU A 131 2.61 -6.76 8.91
CA LEU A 131 1.23 -6.23 8.80
C LEU A 131 0.93 -5.19 9.87
N GLY A 132 1.41 -5.42 11.10
CA GLY A 132 1.29 -4.46 12.19
C GLY A 132 2.05 -3.16 11.93
N ALA A 133 3.25 -3.23 11.33
CA ALA A 133 4.02 -2.05 10.96
C ALA A 133 3.38 -1.32 9.77
N SER A 134 2.96 -2.04 8.72
CA SER A 134 2.22 -1.46 7.60
C SER A 134 0.95 -0.77 8.08
N PHE A 135 0.25 -1.35 9.06
CA PHE A 135 -0.90 -0.70 9.70
C PHE A 135 -0.51 0.58 10.41
N ALA A 136 0.47 0.53 11.30
CA ALA A 136 0.91 1.69 12.05
C ALA A 136 1.37 2.82 11.11
N LEU A 137 2.07 2.49 10.02
CA LEU A 137 2.57 3.44 9.03
C LEU A 137 1.48 4.14 8.24
N ILE A 138 0.32 3.52 8.01
CA ILE A 138 -0.81 4.21 7.38
C ILE A 138 -1.63 4.94 8.45
N PHE A 139 -1.93 4.24 9.55
CA PHE A 139 -2.89 4.70 10.54
C PHE A 139 -2.38 5.88 11.35
N ILE A 140 -1.17 5.82 11.90
CA ILE A 140 -0.65 6.87 12.79
C ILE A 140 -0.47 8.19 12.00
N PRO A 141 0.24 8.22 10.85
CA PRO A 141 0.31 9.43 10.03
C PRO A 141 -1.07 9.87 9.54
N GLY A 142 -1.98 8.93 9.28
CA GLY A 142 -3.36 9.20 8.93
C GLY A 142 -4.13 9.94 10.02
N VAL A 143 -4.02 9.51 11.27
CA VAL A 143 -4.64 10.21 12.41
C VAL A 143 -4.03 11.60 12.57
N ILE A 144 -2.72 11.73 12.43
CA ILE A 144 -2.04 13.04 12.44
C ILE A 144 -2.60 13.94 11.34
N GLY A 145 -2.61 13.49 10.08
CA GLY A 145 -3.18 14.25 8.97
C GLY A 145 -4.65 14.62 9.19
N ALA A 146 -5.45 13.68 9.68
CA ALA A 146 -6.85 13.94 10.01
C ALA A 146 -7.03 15.02 11.08
N SER A 147 -6.16 15.04 12.11
CA SER A 147 -6.22 16.02 13.19
C SER A 147 -5.89 17.45 12.72
N LEU A 148 -5.08 17.61 11.67
CA LEU A 148 -4.71 18.92 11.13
C LEU A 148 -5.83 19.59 10.33
N THR A 149 -6.80 18.80 9.85
CA THR A 149 -7.91 19.28 9.01
C THR A 149 -9.28 18.99 9.62
N ALA A 150 -9.29 18.43 10.84
CA ALA A 150 -10.48 18.29 11.66
C ALA A 150 -10.91 19.69 12.10
N GLU A 151 -11.82 20.28 11.34
CA GLU A 151 -12.55 21.45 11.80
C GLU A 151 -13.47 20.99 12.95
N GLU A 152 -13.44 21.74 14.05
CA GLU A 152 -14.42 21.64 15.12
C GLU A 152 -15.80 21.90 14.49
N TYR A 153 -16.63 20.86 14.42
CA TYR A 153 -18.06 20.98 14.17
C TYR A 153 -18.78 20.98 15.52
#